data_AF-H6QD82-F1
#
_entry.id   AF-H6QD82-F1
#
_cell.length_a   1.000
_cell.length_b   1.000
_cell.length_c   1.000
_cell.angle_alpha   90.00
_cell.angle_beta   90.00
_cell.angle_gamma   90.00
#
_symmetry.space_group_name_H-M   'P 1'
#
loop_
_entity.id
_entity.type
_entity.pdbx_description
1 polymer ?
#
loop_
_entity_poly.entity_id
_entity_poly.type
_entity_poly.pdbx_seq_one_letter_code
_entity_poly.pdbx_strand_id
1 'polypeptide(L)'
;MRYLALGAIDGILTASTLSATLLLRGATLSIDLILSISIVVATVNALTVFVAELSHQLHEIEEISYKISLREGSRWTLLHTRLLFATLRSTLGNFVASFAGAFAVLIPSYLYPYAFLPAVVVSIAVTSLVLAGGLGRRFLEFSLLIGVAVAVGLAIGLTFPIIA
;
A
#
# COMPACT_ATOMS: atom_id res chain seq x y z
N MET A 1 13.22 3.36 0.05
CA MET A 1 12.33 4.35 0.69
C MET A 1 10.98 4.47 -0.01
N ARG A 2 10.92 4.85 -1.30
CA ARG A 2 9.66 5.10 -2.04
C ARG A 2 8.64 3.95 -1.94
N TYR A 3 9.04 2.71 -2.26
CA TYR A 3 8.15 1.54 -2.22
C TYR A 3 7.65 1.16 -0.82
N LEU A 4 8.39 1.53 0.24
CA LEU A 4 7.98 1.29 1.62
C LEU A 4 6.91 2.28 2.04
N ALA A 5 7.09 3.56 1.72
CA ALA A 5 6.10 4.58 2.07
C ALA A 5 4.80 4.40 1.28
N LEU A 6 4.90 4.11 -0.03
CA LEU A 6 3.73 3.79 -0.87
C LEU A 6 2.98 2.58 -0.30
N GLY A 7 3.69 1.48 -0.03
CA GLY A 7 3.06 0.29 0.54
C GLY A 7 2.33 0.59 1.86
N ALA A 8 2.96 1.31 2.78
CA ALA A 8 2.32 1.68 4.05
C ALA A 8 1.05 2.52 3.86
N ILE A 9 1.08 3.52 2.96
CA ILE A 9 -0.07 4.38 2.66
C ILE A 9 -1.20 3.56 2.02
N ASP A 10 -0.89 2.73 1.03
CA ASP A 10 -1.87 1.89 0.34
C ASP A 10 -2.49 0.90 1.32
N GLY A 11 -1.68 0.32 2.22
CA GLY A 11 -2.15 -0.55 3.30
C GLY A 11 -3.11 0.14 4.26
N ILE A 12 -2.78 1.36 4.71
CA ILE A 12 -3.65 2.18 5.56
C ILE A 12 -4.97 2.47 4.84
N LEU A 13 -4.91 2.94 3.59
CA LEU A 13 -6.08 3.38 2.83
C LEU A 13 -7.03 2.22 2.55
N THR A 14 -6.52 1.12 2.01
CA THR A 14 -7.32 -0.05 1.64
C THR A 14 -7.91 -0.74 2.86
N ALA A 15 -7.12 -0.96 3.93
CA ALA A 15 -7.64 -1.55 5.16
C ALA A 15 -8.70 -0.66 5.81
N SER A 16 -8.48 0.65 5.87
CA SER A 16 -9.46 1.61 6.40
C SER A 16 -10.76 1.57 5.60
N THR A 17 -10.67 1.52 4.26
CA THR A 17 -11.83 1.47 3.37
C THR A 17 -12.64 0.19 3.56
N LEU A 18 -11.99 -0.97 3.60
CA LEU A 18 -12.65 -2.28 3.73
C LEU A 18 -13.31 -2.48 5.10
N SER A 19 -12.72 -1.91 6.15
CA SER A 19 -13.17 -2.10 7.54
C SER A 19 -14.01 -0.93 8.09
N ALA A 20 -14.17 0.15 7.33
CA ALA A 20 -14.81 1.39 7.76
C ALA A 20 -16.16 1.16 8.44
N THR A 21 -17.03 0.37 7.83
CA THR A 21 -18.42 0.20 8.30
C THR A 21 -18.51 -0.57 9.59
N LEU A 22 -17.73 -1.64 9.75
CA LEU A 22 -17.71 -2.43 11.00
C LEU A 22 -17.09 -1.63 12.14
N LEU A 23 -15.96 -0.97 11.88
CA LEU A 23 -15.20 -0.29 12.91
C LEU A 23 -15.87 1.01 13.39
N LEU A 24 -16.54 1.73 12.49
CA LEU A 24 -17.31 2.92 12.87
C LEU A 24 -18.62 2.60 13.59
N ARG A 25 -19.13 1.38 13.44
CA ARG A 25 -20.25 0.85 14.26
C ARG A 25 -19.80 0.34 15.64
N GLY A 26 -18.50 0.37 15.93
CA GLY A 26 -17.95 -0.12 17.20
C GLY A 26 -17.93 -1.65 17.31
N ALA A 27 -17.99 -2.38 16.19
CA ALA A 27 -17.84 -3.82 16.20
C ALA A 27 -16.38 -4.20 16.47
N THR A 28 -16.17 -5.26 17.26
CA THR A 28 -14.85 -5.85 17.44
C THR A 28 -14.52 -6.75 16.27
N LEU A 29 -13.34 -6.59 15.68
CA LEU A 29 -12.82 -7.51 14.68
C LEU A 29 -12.07 -8.64 15.39
N SER A 30 -12.28 -9.89 14.98
CA SER A 30 -11.43 -10.99 15.43
C SER A 30 -10.02 -10.84 14.87
N ILE A 31 -9.02 -11.37 15.59
CA ILE A 31 -7.62 -11.33 15.15
C ILE A 31 -7.43 -12.06 13.80
N ASP A 32 -8.20 -13.13 13.58
CA ASP A 32 -8.20 -13.90 12.32
C ASP A 32 -8.67 -13.04 11.15
N LEU A 33 -9.71 -12.23 11.35
CA LEU A 33 -10.22 -11.31 10.33
C LEU A 33 -9.22 -10.18 10.05
N ILE A 34 -8.59 -9.62 11.09
CA ILE A 34 -7.55 -8.60 10.95
C ILE A 34 -6.37 -9.12 10.12
N LEU A 35 -5.88 -10.32 10.44
CA LEU A 35 -4.79 -10.96 9.70
C LEU A 35 -5.19 -11.26 8.26
N SER A 36 -6.40 -11.79 8.04
CA SER A 36 -6.91 -12.09 6.70
C SER A 36 -6.99 -10.82 5.85
N ILE A 37 -7.60 -9.74 6.35
CA ILE A 37 -7.70 -8.46 5.64
C ILE A 37 -6.30 -7.91 5.36
N SER A 38 -5.40 -7.93 6.34
CA SER A 38 -4.05 -7.38 6.18
C SER A 38 -3.23 -8.14 5.13
N ILE A 39 -3.34 -9.48 5.09
CA ILE A 39 -2.66 -10.32 4.09
C ILE A 39 -3.24 -10.08 2.70
N VAL A 40 -4.57 -10.05 2.57
CA VAL A 40 -5.25 -9.80 1.28
C VAL A 40 -4.84 -8.42 0.74
N VAL A 41 -4.93 -7.38 1.57
CA VAL A 41 -4.51 -6.01 1.22
C VAL A 41 -3.05 -5.99 0.77
N ALA A 42 -2.14 -6.55 1.57
CA ALA A 42 -0.73 -6.56 1.25
C ALA A 42 -0.43 -7.33 -0.05
N THR A 43 -1.14 -8.43 -0.29
CA THR A 43 -0.97 -9.26 -1.49
C THR A 43 -1.44 -8.54 -2.74
N VAL A 44 -2.63 -7.91 -2.70
CA VAL A 44 -3.18 -7.14 -3.83
C VAL A 44 -2.26 -5.97 -4.15
N ASN A 45 -1.87 -5.17 -3.15
CA ASN A 45 -1.01 -4.00 -3.37
C ASN A 45 0.38 -4.41 -3.91
N ALA A 46 0.97 -5.46 -3.35
CA ALA A 46 2.25 -5.98 -3.84
C ALA A 46 2.15 -6.49 -5.28
N LEU A 47 1.09 -7.24 -5.62
CA LEU A 47 0.88 -7.73 -6.97
C LEU A 47 0.68 -6.59 -7.97
N THR A 48 -0.09 -5.57 -7.61
CA THR A 48 -0.29 -4.38 -8.47
C THR A 48 1.03 -3.67 -8.76
N VAL A 49 1.86 -3.45 -7.74
CA VAL A 49 3.17 -2.83 -7.92
C VAL A 49 4.13 -3.72 -8.71
N PHE A 50 4.12 -5.03 -8.47
CA PHE A 50 4.93 -5.98 -9.22
C PHE A 50 4.60 -5.95 -10.71
N VAL A 51 3.31 -6.06 -11.05
CA VAL A 51 2.86 -6.08 -12.44
C VAL A 51 3.16 -4.75 -13.12
N ALA A 52 2.89 -3.62 -12.46
CA ALA A 52 3.15 -2.30 -13.01
C ALA A 52 4.66 -2.07 -13.28
N GLU A 53 5.51 -2.37 -12.31
CA GLU A 53 6.96 -2.17 -12.42
C GLU A 53 7.58 -3.15 -13.42
N LEU A 54 7.19 -4.43 -13.38
CA LEU A 54 7.70 -5.44 -14.31
C LEU A 54 7.30 -5.10 -15.76
N SER A 55 6.04 -4.73 -15.98
CA SER A 55 5.58 -4.36 -17.32
C SER A 55 6.30 -3.13 -17.86
N HIS A 56 6.53 -2.13 -17.02
CA HIS A 56 7.26 -0.91 -17.41
C HIS A 56 8.70 -1.23 -17.81
N GLN A 57 9.39 -2.00 -16.97
CA GLN A 57 10.78 -2.36 -17.18
C GLN A 57 10.99 -3.32 -18.36
N LEU A 58 10.06 -4.25 -18.60
CA LEU A 58 10.10 -5.11 -19.79
C LEU A 58 9.94 -4.28 -21.07
N HIS A 59 9.03 -3.30 -21.07
CA HIS A 59 8.85 -2.40 -22.21
C HIS A 59 10.10 -1.59 -22.53
N GLU A 60 10.77 -1.05 -21.50
CA GLU A 60 12.05 -0.34 -21.68
C GLU A 60 13.13 -1.25 -22.27
N ILE A 61 13.24 -2.49 -21.80
CA ILE A 61 14.21 -3.45 -22.34
C ILE A 61 13.90 -3.77 -23.81
N GLU A 62 12.64 -3.97 -24.16
CA GLU A 62 12.22 -4.20 -25.54
C GLU A 62 12.56 -3.01 -26.44
N GLU A 63 12.30 -1.79 -25.99
CA GLU A 63 12.62 -0.57 -26.73
C GLU A 63 14.13 -0.40 -26.95
N ILE A 64 14.94 -0.66 -25.91
CA ILE A 64 16.40 -0.61 -26.00
C ILE A 64 16.93 -1.71 -26.92
N SER A 65 16.40 -2.93 -26.78
CA SER A 65 16.78 -4.09 -27.60
C SER A 65 16.48 -3.83 -29.08
N TYR A 66 15.32 -3.23 -29.37
CA TYR A 66 14.95 -2.80 -30.71
C TYR A 66 15.92 -1.76 -31.28
N LYS A 67 16.25 -0.70 -30.50
CA LYS A 67 17.19 0.34 -30.93
C LYS A 67 18.61 -0.17 -31.20
N ILE A 68 19.07 -1.17 -30.44
CA ILE A 68 20.42 -1.72 -30.59
C ILE A 68 20.50 -2.75 -31.73
N SER A 69 19.49 -3.62 -31.85
CA SER A 69 19.55 -4.77 -32.75
C SER A 69 18.80 -4.60 -34.07
N LEU A 70 17.97 -3.54 -34.20
CA LEU A 70 17.06 -3.31 -35.33
C LEU A 70 16.21 -4.56 -35.67
N ARG A 71 15.99 -5.44 -34.68
CA ARG A 71 15.22 -6.68 -34.81
C ARG A 71 14.03 -6.66 -33.86
N GLU A 72 12.88 -7.09 -34.39
CA GLU A 72 11.72 -7.45 -33.58
C GLU A 72 11.99 -8.82 -32.94
N GLY A 73 12.09 -8.84 -31.60
CA GLY A 73 12.29 -10.07 -30.82
C GLY A 73 13.51 -10.00 -29.91
N SER A 74 13.29 -9.53 -28.68
CA SER A 74 14.27 -9.62 -27.60
C SER A 74 14.29 -11.06 -27.07
N ARG A 75 15.45 -11.74 -27.16
CA ARG A 75 15.62 -13.03 -26.46
C ARG A 75 15.72 -12.76 -24.95
N TRP A 76 15.17 -13.67 -24.14
CA TRP A 76 15.33 -13.61 -22.70
C TRP A 76 16.82 -13.61 -22.32
N THR A 77 17.26 -12.54 -21.68
CA THR A 77 18.68 -12.34 -21.30
C THR A 77 18.86 -12.32 -19.78
N LEU A 78 20.11 -12.37 -19.33
CA LEU A 78 20.48 -12.17 -17.92
C LEU A 78 19.96 -10.84 -17.34
N LEU A 79 19.71 -9.83 -18.19
CA LEU A 79 19.10 -8.56 -17.78
C LEU A 79 17.66 -8.76 -17.31
N HIS A 80 16.86 -9.58 -18.00
CA HIS A 80 15.48 -9.88 -17.62
C HIS A 80 15.41 -10.59 -16.26
N THR A 81 16.31 -11.54 -16.02
CA THR A 81 16.38 -12.26 -14.73
C THR A 81 16.81 -11.35 -13.58
N ARG A 82 17.81 -10.47 -13.79
CA ARG A 82 18.21 -9.48 -12.78
C ARG A 82 17.10 -8.50 -12.47
N LEU A 83 16.39 -8.09 -13.50
CA LEU A 83 15.27 -7.16 -13.41
C LEU A 83 14.16 -7.78 -12.57
N LEU A 84 13.72 -9.00 -12.88
CA LEU A 84 12.76 -9.76 -12.06
C LEU A 84 13.14 -9.83 -10.59
N PHE A 85 14.41 -10.14 -10.28
CA PHE A 85 14.88 -10.18 -8.90
C PHE A 85 14.80 -8.82 -8.20
N ALA A 86 15.15 -7.74 -8.89
CA ALA A 86 15.05 -6.37 -8.35
C ALA A 86 13.59 -5.96 -8.13
N THR A 87 12.69 -6.27 -9.08
CA THR A 87 11.25 -6.03 -8.97
C THR A 87 10.64 -6.85 -7.84
N LEU A 88 11.03 -8.13 -7.71
CA LEU A 88 10.56 -8.99 -6.63
C LEU A 88 11.00 -8.45 -5.26
N ARG A 89 12.24 -8.00 -5.13
CA ARG A 89 12.75 -7.43 -3.87
C ARG A 89 12.01 -6.14 -3.48
N SER A 90 11.76 -5.25 -4.43
CA SER A 90 11.00 -4.01 -4.17
C SER A 90 9.54 -4.31 -3.83
N THR A 91 8.94 -5.30 -4.49
CA THR A 91 7.60 -5.81 -4.23
C THR A 91 7.48 -6.41 -2.84
N LEU A 92 8.44 -7.22 -2.40
CA LEU A 92 8.49 -7.76 -1.03
C LEU A 92 8.56 -6.65 0.01
N GLY A 93 9.34 -5.59 -0.26
CA GLY A 93 9.37 -4.40 0.58
C GLY A 93 8.00 -3.73 0.67
N ASN A 94 7.32 -3.56 -0.48
CA ASN A 94 5.96 -3.02 -0.51
C ASN A 94 4.99 -3.91 0.28
N PHE A 95 5.01 -5.23 0.07
CA PHE A 95 4.19 -6.20 0.79
C PHE A 95 4.30 -6.02 2.31
N VAL A 96 5.53 -6.01 2.83
CA VAL A 96 5.78 -5.86 4.28
C VAL A 96 5.28 -4.50 4.78
N ALA A 97 5.52 -3.44 4.03
CA ALA A 97 5.08 -2.11 4.42
C ALA A 97 3.55 -1.96 4.37
N SER A 98 2.89 -2.53 3.36
CA SER A 98 1.43 -2.54 3.22
C SER A 98 0.78 -3.40 4.29
N PHE A 99 1.36 -4.54 4.63
CA PHE A 99 0.92 -5.35 5.75
C PHE A 99 1.03 -4.55 7.06
N ALA A 100 2.17 -3.91 7.31
CA ALA A 100 2.38 -3.10 8.51
C ALA A 100 1.41 -1.91 8.59
N GLY A 101 1.12 -1.24 7.47
CA GLY A 101 0.15 -0.15 7.39
C GLY A 101 -1.27 -0.60 7.72
N ALA A 102 -1.72 -1.70 7.12
CA ALA A 102 -3.03 -2.29 7.40
C ALA A 102 -3.14 -2.74 8.86
N PHE A 103 -2.11 -3.43 9.36
CA PHE A 103 -2.07 -3.96 10.71
C PHE A 103 -2.05 -2.86 11.77
N ALA A 104 -1.29 -1.78 11.55
CA ALA A 104 -1.22 -0.64 12.47
C ALA A 104 -2.57 0.05 12.68
N VAL A 105 -3.43 0.05 11.67
CA VAL A 105 -4.78 0.64 11.73
C VAL A 105 -5.78 -0.31 12.36
N LEU A 106 -5.68 -1.60 12.05
CA LEU A 106 -6.67 -2.60 12.46
C LEU A 106 -6.44 -3.11 13.90
N ILE A 107 -5.20 -3.34 14.32
CA ILE A 107 -4.90 -3.88 15.67
C ILE A 107 -5.53 -3.08 16.81
N PRO A 108 -5.50 -1.74 16.81
CA PRO A 108 -6.03 -0.97 17.93
C PRO A 108 -7.53 -1.18 18.14
N SER A 109 -8.27 -1.49 17.07
CA SER A 109 -9.70 -1.79 17.14
C SER A 109 -10.02 -3.13 17.83
N TYR A 110 -9.07 -4.07 17.86
CA TYR A 110 -9.22 -5.31 18.62
C TYR A 110 -9.20 -5.06 20.13
N LEU A 111 -8.34 -4.14 20.59
CA LEU A 111 -8.20 -3.81 22.01
C LEU A 111 -9.28 -2.82 22.48
N TYR A 112 -9.60 -1.83 21.65
CA TYR A 112 -10.56 -0.77 21.94
C TYR A 112 -11.43 -0.50 20.71
N PRO A 113 -12.73 -0.80 20.73
CA PRO A 113 -13.61 -0.69 19.56
C PRO A 113 -13.62 0.69 18.89
N TYR A 114 -13.42 1.75 19.66
CA TYR A 114 -13.41 3.14 19.18
C TYR A 114 -12.02 3.68 18.83
N ALA A 115 -10.96 2.87 18.96
CA ALA A 115 -9.59 3.31 18.68
C ALA A 115 -9.20 3.29 17.20
N PHE A 116 -10.11 2.91 16.29
CA PHE A 116 -9.86 2.92 14.86
C PHE A 116 -9.50 4.31 14.32
N LEU A 117 -10.33 5.32 14.58
CA LEU A 117 -10.06 6.69 14.11
C LEU A 117 -8.74 7.27 14.64
N PRO A 118 -8.41 7.20 15.94
CA PRO A 118 -7.10 7.68 16.40
C PRO A 118 -5.94 6.84 15.83
N ALA A 119 -6.11 5.54 15.62
CA ALA A 119 -5.10 4.71 14.96
C ALA A 119 -4.82 5.16 13.53
N VAL A 120 -5.87 5.46 12.76
CA VAL A 120 -5.75 6.04 11.41
C VAL A 120 -4.99 7.37 11.47
N VAL A 121 -5.38 8.30 12.34
CA VAL A 121 -4.72 9.61 12.45
C VAL A 121 -3.23 9.47 12.83
N VAL A 122 -2.92 8.60 13.80
CA VAL A 122 -1.53 8.33 14.20
C VAL A 122 -0.75 7.70 13.05
N SER A 123 -1.33 6.75 12.32
CA SER A 123 -0.67 6.11 11.17
C SER A 123 -0.35 7.12 10.05
N ILE A 124 -1.26 8.07 9.78
CA ILE A 124 -1.05 9.16 8.82
C ILE A 124 0.05 10.10 9.31
N ALA A 125 0.05 10.48 10.59
CA ALA A 125 1.08 11.34 11.15
C ALA A 125 2.46 10.67 11.10
N VAL A 126 2.57 9.40 11.50
CA VAL A 126 3.84 8.66 11.48
C VAL A 126 4.36 8.50 10.06
N THR A 127 3.52 8.08 9.11
CA THR A 127 3.92 7.95 7.69
C THR A 127 4.34 9.29 7.08
N SER A 128 3.61 10.37 7.37
CA SER A 128 3.95 11.72 6.92
C SER A 128 5.27 12.22 7.51
N LEU A 129 5.56 11.90 8.77
CA LEU A 129 6.80 12.27 9.44
C LEU A 129 8.01 11.52 8.85
N VAL A 130 7.84 10.22 8.57
CA VAL A 130 8.86 9.40 7.90
C VAL A 130 9.13 9.92 6.49
N LEU A 131 8.10 10.33 5.75
CA LEU A 131 8.23 10.89 4.40
C LEU A 131 8.86 12.30 4.39
N ALA A 132 8.45 13.15 5.32
CA ALA A 132 8.93 14.53 5.40
C ALA A 132 10.34 14.66 6.00
N GLY A 133 10.77 13.67 6.80
CA GLY A 133 12.03 13.70 7.54
C GLY A 133 12.06 14.72 8.68
N GLY A 134 10.91 15.31 9.04
CA GLY A 134 10.78 16.32 10.09
C GLY A 134 9.44 17.06 10.07
N LEU A 135 9.15 17.84 11.12
CA LEU A 135 7.89 18.56 11.36
C LEU A 135 7.79 19.90 10.59
N GLY A 136 8.16 19.89 9.31
CA GLY A 136 8.15 21.08 8.45
C GLY A 136 6.89 21.23 7.59
N ARG A 137 6.91 22.18 6.65
CA ARG A 137 5.82 22.37 5.67
C ARG A 137 5.50 21.11 4.86
N ARG A 138 6.53 20.32 4.50
CA ARG A 138 6.36 19.04 3.78
C ARG A 138 5.56 18.01 4.58
N PHE A 139 5.67 18.01 5.91
CA PHE A 139 4.87 17.13 6.76
C PHE A 139 3.38 17.45 6.65
N LEU A 140 3.01 18.74 6.68
CA LEU A 140 1.62 19.16 6.52
C LEU A 140 1.09 18.83 5.13
N GLU A 141 1.89 19.03 4.08
CA GLU A 141 1.51 18.68 2.71
C GLU A 141 1.24 17.18 2.57
N PHE A 142 2.15 16.31 3.05
CA PHE A 142 1.95 14.87 3.01
C PHE A 142 0.78 14.41 3.90
N SER A 143 0.65 14.96 5.11
CA SER A 143 -0.44 14.61 6.02
C SER A 143 -1.79 15.00 5.44
N LEU A 144 -1.90 16.14 4.77
CA LEU A 144 -3.12 16.57 4.11
C LEU A 144 -3.45 15.68 2.92
N LEU A 145 -2.47 15.38 2.06
CA LEU A 145 -2.70 14.50 0.89
C LEU A 145 -3.13 13.09 1.31
N ILE A 146 -2.42 12.48 2.26
CA ILE A 146 -2.76 11.15 2.78
C ILE A 146 -4.10 11.21 3.52
N GLY A 147 -4.32 12.24 4.34
CA GLY A 147 -5.57 12.42 5.09
C GLY A 147 -6.79 12.55 4.20
N VAL A 148 -6.71 13.33 3.11
CA VAL A 148 -7.78 13.45 2.13
C VAL A 148 -8.02 12.10 1.44
N ALA A 149 -6.97 11.40 1.03
CA ALA A 149 -7.12 10.10 0.37
C ALA A 149 -7.80 9.06 1.28
N VAL A 150 -7.41 9.00 2.55
CA VAL A 150 -8.04 8.11 3.54
C VAL A 150 -9.48 8.53 3.85
N ALA A 151 -9.76 9.83 3.97
CA ALA A 151 -11.12 10.33 4.19
C ALA A 151 -12.06 9.97 3.03
N VAL A 152 -11.58 10.10 1.78
CA VAL A 152 -12.33 9.65 0.59
C VAL A 152 -12.53 8.13 0.61
N GLY A 153 -11.50 7.35 0.92
CA GLY A 153 -11.61 5.90 1.06
C GLY A 153 -12.63 5.49 2.12
N LEU A 154 -12.59 6.10 3.30
CA LEU A 154 -13.57 5.89 4.36
C LEU A 154 -14.99 6.25 3.94
N ALA A 155 -15.18 7.39 3.26
CA ALA A 155 -16.49 7.78 2.74
C ALA A 155 -17.03 6.74 1.76
N ILE A 156 -16.19 6.23 0.85
CA ILE A 156 -16.56 5.18 -0.10
C ILE A 156 -16.93 3.88 0.63
N GLY A 157 -16.10 3.44 1.59
CA GLY A 157 -16.34 2.22 2.37
C GLY A 157 -17.65 2.28 3.18
N LEU A 158 -18.00 3.46 3.68
CA LEU A 158 -19.27 3.71 4.35
C LEU A 158 -20.47 3.65 3.39
N THR A 159 -20.32 4.16 2.16
CA THR A 159 -21.39 4.12 1.15
C THR A 159 -21.63 2.73 0.58
N PHE A 160 -20.58 1.90 0.46
CA PHE A 160 -20.63 0.56 -0.13
C PHE A 160 -20.03 -0.47 0.83
N PRO A 161 -20.76 -0.88 1.89
CA PRO A 161 -20.24 -1.81 2.88
C PRO A 161 -20.07 -3.20 2.29
N ILE A 162 -18.84 -3.72 2.36
CA ILE A 162 -18.51 -5.10 1.96
C ILE A 162 -18.73 -6.08 3.13
N ILE A 163 -18.61 -5.59 4.36
CA ILE A 163 -18.80 -6.35 5.59
C ILE A 163 -19.82 -5.60 6.44
N ALA A 164 -20.97 -6.23 6.72
CA ALA A 164 -22.16 -5.63 7.33
C ALA A 164 -22.42 -6.17 8.73
#